data_AF-A0A7W0CPI1-F1
#
_entry.id   AF-A0A7W0CPI1-F1
#
_cell.length_a   1.000
_cell.length_b   1.000
_cell.length_c   1.000
_cell.angle_alpha   90.00
_cell.angle_beta   90.00
_cell.angle_gamma   90.00
#
_symmetry.space_group_name_H-M   'P 1'
#
loop_
_entity.id
_entity.type
_entity.pdbx_description
1 polymer ?
#
loop_
_entity_poly.entity_id
_entity_poly.type
_entity_poly.pdbx_seq_one_letter_code
_entity_poly.pdbx_strand_id
1 'polypeptide(L)'
;MSFDPREALREAGVLNSPLAAEVEQAFAGLTREEVDLLISLKNRIPAIPEVLAHSWSAPEVEVHSAEAEAKCMCGAWSGSGSGAD
;
A
#
# COMPACT_ATOMS: atom_id res chain seq x y z
N MET A 1 -13.66 -18.51 22.54
CA MET A 1 -13.86 -17.05 22.41
C MET A 1 -13.56 -16.67 20.97
N SER A 2 -14.46 -15.95 20.31
CA SER A 2 -14.23 -15.39 18.97
C SER A 2 -13.21 -14.25 19.09
N PHE A 3 -12.27 -14.15 18.16
CA PHE A 3 -11.37 -13.01 18.08
C PHE A 3 -12.15 -11.80 17.56
N ASP A 4 -12.14 -10.68 18.29
CA ASP A 4 -12.62 -9.38 17.78
C ASP A 4 -11.41 -8.50 17.46
N PRO A 5 -11.12 -8.26 16.17
CA PRO A 5 -10.01 -7.42 15.74
C PRO A 5 -10.05 -6.00 16.32
N ARG A 6 -11.25 -5.43 16.51
CA ARG A 6 -11.43 -4.04 16.95
C ARG A 6 -11.04 -3.89 18.41
N GLU A 7 -11.39 -4.89 19.23
CA GLU A 7 -11.03 -4.91 20.65
C GLU A 7 -9.51 -5.05 20.79
N ALA A 8 -8.89 -5.99 20.08
CA ALA A 8 -7.44 -6.17 20.07
C ALA A 8 -6.68 -4.90 19.64
N LEU A 9 -7.15 -4.21 18.60
CA LEU A 9 -6.54 -2.95 18.15
C LEU A 9 -6.77 -1.79 19.12
N ARG A 10 -7.90 -1.76 19.86
CA ARG A 10 -8.14 -0.76 20.92
C ARG A 10 -7.25 -1.03 22.13
N GLU A 11 -7.12 -2.28 22.56
CA GLU A 11 -6.22 -2.67 23.66
C GLU A 11 -4.75 -2.33 23.34
N ALA A 12 -4.34 -2.54 22.10
CA ALA A 12 -3.03 -2.13 21.62
C ALA A 12 -2.88 -0.60 21.45
N GLY A 13 -3.94 0.18 21.63
CA GLY A 13 -3.98 1.63 21.45
C GLY A 13 -3.67 2.07 20.02
N VAL A 14 -4.01 1.24 19.02
CA VAL A 14 -3.95 1.58 17.59
C VAL A 14 -5.20 2.37 17.20
N LEU A 15 -6.37 1.93 17.68
CA LEU A 15 -7.64 2.62 17.49
C LEU A 15 -7.95 3.51 18.69
N ASN A 16 -8.19 4.80 18.44
CA ASN A 16 -8.68 5.74 19.44
C ASN A 16 -10.16 6.05 19.16
N SER A 17 -11.01 5.91 20.16
CA SER A 17 -12.44 6.27 20.06
C SER A 17 -12.62 7.80 20.16
N PRO A 18 -13.62 8.39 19.48
CA PRO A 18 -14.61 7.74 18.61
C PRO A 18 -14.14 7.59 17.15
N LEU A 19 -14.53 6.49 16.50
CA LEU A 19 -14.31 6.24 15.07
C LEU A 19 -15.64 6.37 14.31
N ALA A 20 -15.56 6.74 13.03
CA ALA A 20 -16.71 6.66 12.12
C ALA A 20 -17.12 5.19 11.93
N ALA A 21 -18.42 4.92 11.75
CA ALA A 21 -18.95 3.56 11.70
C ALA A 21 -18.37 2.74 10.53
N GLU A 22 -18.09 3.39 9.41
CA GLU A 22 -17.48 2.81 8.21
C GLU A 22 -16.07 2.31 8.51
N VAL A 23 -15.34 3.06 9.33
CA VAL A 23 -13.97 2.72 9.74
C VAL A 23 -13.99 1.52 10.70
N GLU A 24 -14.93 1.49 11.65
CA GLU A 24 -15.09 0.32 12.53
C GLU A 24 -15.43 -0.96 11.77
N GLN A 25 -16.25 -0.86 10.72
CA GLN A 25 -16.59 -2.00 9.87
C GLN A 25 -15.38 -2.49 9.07
N ALA A 26 -14.54 -1.59 8.56
CA ALA A 26 -13.33 -1.96 7.86
C ALA A 26 -12.38 -2.78 8.76
N PHE A 27 -12.22 -2.37 10.02
CA PHE A 27 -11.38 -3.10 10.98
C PHE A 27 -12.01 -4.41 11.47
N ALA A 28 -13.33 -4.56 11.44
CA ALA A 28 -14.01 -5.79 11.86
C ALA A 28 -13.69 -7.00 10.96
N GLY A 29 -13.29 -6.77 9.71
CA GLY A 29 -12.98 -7.83 8.75
C GLY A 29 -11.55 -8.37 8.81
N LEU A 30 -10.69 -7.82 9.68
CA LEU A 30 -9.28 -8.19 9.71
C LEU A 30 -9.03 -9.57 10.33
N THR A 31 -8.03 -10.27 9.81
CA THR A 31 -7.54 -11.50 10.43
C THR A 31 -6.64 -11.20 11.62
N ARG A 32 -6.30 -12.25 12.39
CA ARG A 32 -5.39 -12.11 13.53
C ARG A 32 -4.00 -11.66 13.09
N GLU A 33 -3.49 -12.24 12.01
CA GLU A 33 -2.16 -11.93 11.47
C GLU A 33 -2.08 -10.46 11.01
N GLU A 34 -3.15 -9.95 10.40
CA GLU A 34 -3.24 -8.55 9.97
C GLU A 34 -3.26 -7.60 11.16
N VAL A 35 -4.00 -7.94 12.22
CA VAL A 35 -4.02 -7.16 13.47
C VAL A 35 -2.63 -7.14 14.12
N ASP A 36 -1.97 -8.29 14.23
CA ASP A 36 -0.63 -8.40 14.82
C ASP A 36 0.39 -7.57 14.03
N LEU A 37 0.27 -7.57 12.70
CA LEU A 37 1.09 -6.70 11.83
C LEU A 37 0.86 -5.22 12.15
N LEU A 38 -0.40 -4.76 12.21
CA LEU A 38 -0.71 -3.37 12.54
C LEU A 38 -0.18 -2.95 13.91
N ILE A 39 -0.31 -3.82 14.90
CA ILE A 39 0.24 -3.58 16.25
C ILE A 39 1.77 -3.45 16.19
N SER A 40 2.44 -4.32 15.43
CA SER A 40 3.90 -4.29 15.28
C SER A 40 4.42 -3.00 14.61
N LEU A 41 3.60 -2.40 13.74
CA LEU A 41 3.93 -1.20 12.99
C LEU A 41 3.66 0.10 13.77
N LYS A 42 2.80 0.08 14.79
CA LYS A 42 2.38 1.26 15.56
C LYS A 42 3.54 2.17 15.97
N ASN A 43 4.64 1.59 16.47
CA ASN A 43 5.81 2.34 16.95
C ASN A 43 6.93 2.45 15.93
N ARG A 44 6.75 1.87 14.74
CA ARG A 44 7.75 1.85 13.65
C ARG A 44 7.46 2.87 12.57
N ILE A 45 6.24 3.43 12.54
CA ILE A 45 5.95 4.60 11.73
C ILE A 45 6.48 5.80 12.53
N PRO A 46 7.66 6.37 12.19
CA PRO A 46 8.08 7.62 12.80
C PRO A 46 6.94 8.62 12.64
N ALA A 47 6.64 9.38 13.70
CA ALA A 47 5.62 10.42 13.69
C ALA A 47 5.67 11.14 12.35
N ILE A 48 4.56 11.02 11.61
CA ILE A 48 4.44 11.36 10.18
C ILE A 48 5.35 12.57 9.87
N PRO A 49 6.45 12.38 9.11
CA PRO A 49 7.25 13.52 8.70
C PRO A 49 6.36 14.46 7.91
N GLU A 50 6.66 15.76 7.91
CA GLU A 50 5.93 16.87 7.27
C GLU A 50 5.53 16.66 5.78
N VAL A 51 5.91 15.52 5.20
CA VAL A 51 5.50 14.94 3.92
C VAL A 51 3.97 14.78 3.77
N LEU A 52 3.19 14.53 4.85
CA LEU A 52 1.72 14.59 4.76
C LEU A 52 1.14 15.99 5.02
N ALA A 53 1.94 16.95 5.49
CA ALA A 53 1.50 18.35 5.58
C ALA A 53 1.51 19.07 4.23
N HIS A 54 2.13 18.46 3.21
CA HIS A 54 2.09 18.94 1.84
C HIS A 54 1.03 18.16 1.07
N SER A 55 0.16 18.90 0.37
CA SER A 55 -0.80 18.35 -0.60
C SER A 55 -0.11 17.28 -1.44
N TRP A 56 -0.73 16.11 -1.63
CA TRP A 56 -0.31 15.16 -2.64
C TRP A 56 -0.06 15.91 -3.94
N SER A 57 1.21 16.17 -4.25
CA SER A 57 1.59 16.82 -5.48
C SER A 57 1.19 15.85 -6.58
N ALA A 58 0.26 16.27 -7.44
CA ALA A 58 -0.04 15.53 -8.66
C ALA A 58 1.29 15.25 -9.35
N PRO A 59 1.59 13.99 -9.74
CA PRO A 59 2.83 13.69 -10.42
C PRO A 59 2.91 14.58 -11.66
N GLU A 60 3.89 15.48 -11.68
CA GLU A 60 4.15 16.32 -12.84
C GLU A 60 4.75 15.40 -13.90
N VAL A 61 3.90 14.93 -14.82
CA VAL A 61 4.36 14.15 -15.96
C VAL A 61 5.07 15.14 -16.88
N GLU A 62 6.39 15.23 -16.76
CA GLU A 62 7.21 15.84 -17.81
C GLU A 62 7.06 14.97 -19.06
N VAL A 63 6.25 15.43 -19.99
CA VAL A 63 6.19 14.87 -21.35
C VAL A 63 7.50 15.23 -22.02
N HIS A 64 8.51 14.37 -21.86
CA HIS A 64 9.62 14.36 -22.79
C HIS A 64 9.06 13.90 -24.14
N SER A 65 8.75 14.86 -25.02
CA SER A 65 8.54 14.60 -26.45
C SER A 65 9.88 14.23 -27.07
N ALA A 66 10.46 13.10 -26.65
CA ALA A 66 11.36 12.38 -27.51
C ALA A 66 10.46 11.78 -28.59
N GLU A 67 10.61 12.22 -29.83
CA GLU A 67 10.08 11.51 -30.98
C GLU A 67 10.51 10.05 -30.82
N ALA A 68 9.58 9.21 -30.40
CA ALA A 68 9.78 7.79 -30.31
C ALA A 68 9.84 7.30 -31.76
N GLU A 69 10.99 7.44 -32.40
CA GLU A 69 11.34 6.60 -33.53
C GLU A 69 11.08 5.18 -33.07
N ALA A 70 10.08 4.59 -33.70
CA ALA A 70 9.48 3.32 -33.39
C ALA A 70 10.52 2.20 -33.42
N LYS A 71 11.20 2.00 -32.29
CA LYS A 71 11.92 0.77 -31.96
C LYS A 71 11.54 0.38 -30.55
N CYS A 72 10.28 -0.03 -30.39
CA CYS A 72 9.89 -0.86 -29.27
C CYS A 72 10.84 -2.08 -29.23
N MET A 73 11.83 -2.03 -28.34
CA MET A 73 12.73 -3.14 -28.01
C MET A 73 12.00 -4.23 -27.20
N CYS A 74 10.76 -4.56 -27.59
CA CYS A 74 9.98 -5.66 -27.02
C CYS A 74 10.55 -7.04 -27.42
N GLY A 75 11.59 -7.09 -28.26
CA GLY A 75 12.26 -8.33 -28.67
C GLY A 75 13.39 -8.79 -27.74
N ALA A 76 13.81 -7.99 -26.76
CA ALA A 76 14.96 -8.36 -25.91
C ALA A 76 14.61 -9.36 -24.79
N TRP A 77 13.32 -9.64 -24.55
CA TRP A 77 12.86 -10.51 -23.45
C TRP A 77 11.91 -11.63 -23.90
N SER A 78 12.10 -12.17 -25.10
CA SER A 78 11.52 -13.47 -25.45
C SER A 78 12.64 -14.43 -25.81
N GLY A 79 13.32 -14.90 -24.77
CA GLY A 79 14.11 -16.12 -24.85
C GLY A 79 13.15 -17.31 -25.01
N SER A 80 13.11 -17.89 -26.20
CA SER A 80 12.93 -19.33 -26.36
C SER A 80 13.37 -19.71 -27.76
N GLY A 81 14.46 -20.49 -27.84
CA GLY A 81 15.04 -20.95 -29.08
C GLY A 81 14.40 -22.24 -29.59
N SER A 82 14.24 -22.32 -30.90
CA SER A 82 14.27 -23.49 -31.81
C SER A 82 13.79 -22.93 -33.16
N GLY A 83 14.55 -22.83 -34.25
CA GLY A 83 15.56 -23.75 -34.78
C GLY A 83 14.92 -24.53 -35.95
N ALA A 84 15.24 -24.12 -37.20
CA ALA A 84 14.94 -24.75 -38.50
C ALA A 84 13.45 -24.92 -38.86
N ASP A 85 12.93 -24.58 -40.05
CA ASP A 85 13.44 -24.36 -41.41
C ASP A 85 12.75 -23.15 -42.07
#